data_AF-A0A517MXZ1-F1
#
_entry.id   AF-A0A517MXZ1-F1
#
_cell.length_a   1.000
_cell.length_b   1.000
_cell.length_c   1.000
_cell.angle_alpha   90.00
_cell.angle_beta   90.00
_cell.angle_gamma   90.00
#
_symmetry.space_group_name_H-M   'P 1'
#
loop_
_entity.id
_entity.type
_entity.pdbx_description
1 polymer ?
#
loop_
_entity_poly.entity_id
_entity_poly.type
_entity_poly.pdbx_seq_one_letter_code
_entity_poly.pdbx_strand_id
1 'polypeptide(L)'
;MGSAEPTTKPPLLNPRDQLSVWTLTAALLLLLVALWCYRGGMQGKVIAIDRAEPLQAEFLVDVNRAEWPELIQLPGVGPVLGERIVAHRQEHGEFESLQGLTAVDGIGPKTLDAIRPYLIPIPDRQAVAQGGSSLEAATTNNKGS
;
A
#
# COMPACT_ATOMS: atom_id res chain seq x y z
N MET A 1 7.47 -39.01 -75.31
CA MET A 1 8.57 -39.04 -74.32
C MET A 1 7.97 -38.95 -72.92
N GLY A 2 8.36 -39.89 -72.04
CA GLY A 2 8.50 -39.68 -70.59
C GLY A 2 7.23 -39.58 -69.74
N SER A 3 6.62 -40.71 -69.41
CA SER A 3 5.64 -40.83 -68.31
C SER A 3 6.31 -40.47 -66.98
N ALA A 4 5.68 -39.60 -66.19
CA ALA A 4 6.09 -39.32 -64.83
C ALA A 4 5.69 -40.50 -63.91
N GLU A 5 6.67 -41.19 -63.34
CA GLU A 5 6.45 -42.15 -62.25
C GLU A 5 6.05 -41.41 -60.97
N PRO A 6 4.92 -41.72 -60.31
CA PRO A 6 4.70 -41.33 -58.94
C PRO A 6 5.51 -42.26 -58.02
N THR A 7 6.63 -41.76 -57.49
CA THR A 7 7.41 -42.45 -56.46
C THR A 7 6.61 -42.48 -55.15
N THR A 8 5.85 -43.55 -54.91
CA THR A 8 5.18 -43.78 -53.63
C THR A 8 6.21 -44.36 -52.65
N LYS A 9 6.75 -43.51 -51.78
CA LYS A 9 7.53 -43.93 -50.59
C LYS A 9 6.69 -44.92 -49.78
N PRO A 10 7.23 -46.09 -49.37
CA PRO A 10 6.48 -47.02 -48.53
C PRO A 10 6.18 -46.37 -47.17
N PRO A 11 5.01 -46.62 -46.57
CA PRO A 11 4.62 -46.06 -45.29
C PRO A 11 5.59 -46.55 -44.20
N LEU A 12 6.27 -45.62 -43.55
CA LEU A 12 7.35 -45.92 -42.61
C LEU A 12 6.89 -46.50 -41.27
N LEU A 13 5.58 -46.55 -40.97
CA LEU A 13 5.03 -47.10 -39.72
C LEU A 13 3.64 -47.74 -39.95
N ASN A 14 3.37 -48.84 -39.24
CA ASN A 14 2.14 -49.61 -39.34
C ASN A 14 0.93 -48.79 -38.83
N PRO A 15 -0.26 -48.87 -39.46
CA PRO A 15 -1.45 -48.15 -39.00
C PRO A 15 -1.89 -48.56 -37.58
N ARG A 16 -1.49 -49.76 -37.13
CA ARG A 16 -1.73 -50.26 -35.77
C ARG A 16 -0.77 -49.65 -34.73
N ASP A 17 0.46 -49.29 -35.13
CA ASP A 17 1.42 -48.58 -34.28
C ASP A 17 1.07 -47.10 -34.16
N GLN A 18 0.46 -46.52 -35.19
CA GLN A 18 -0.04 -45.15 -35.12
C GLN A 18 -1.18 -45.01 -34.10
N LEU A 19 -2.01 -46.05 -33.94
CA LEU A 19 -3.08 -46.07 -32.95
C LEU A 19 -2.54 -46.11 -31.52
N SER A 20 -1.50 -46.90 -31.25
CA SER A 20 -0.88 -47.00 -29.91
C SER A 20 -0.14 -45.71 -29.53
N VAL A 21 0.49 -45.03 -30.49
CA VAL A 21 1.10 -43.71 -30.26
C VAL A 21 0.05 -42.66 -29.89
N TRP A 22 -1.10 -42.66 -30.56
CA TRP A 22 -2.19 -41.73 -30.25
C TRP A 22 -2.83 -42.02 -28.89
N THR A 23 -2.99 -43.29 -28.51
CA THR A 23 -3.53 -43.63 -27.19
C THR A 23 -2.56 -43.28 -26.06
N LEU A 24 -1.26 -43.52 -26.24
CA LEU A 24 -0.24 -43.18 -25.25
C LEU A 24 -0.08 -41.66 -25.09
N THR A 25 -0.10 -40.91 -26.19
CA THR A 25 -0.02 -39.45 -26.14
C THR A 25 -1.27 -38.82 -25.53
N ALA A 26 -2.46 -39.30 -25.89
CA ALA A 26 -3.71 -38.85 -25.29
C ALA A 26 -3.76 -39.18 -23.78
N ALA A 27 -3.33 -40.38 -23.38
CA ALA A 27 -3.25 -40.77 -21.98
C ALA A 27 -2.25 -39.91 -21.20
N LEU A 28 -1.09 -39.59 -21.79
CA LEU A 28 -0.09 -38.72 -21.18
C LEU A 28 -0.60 -37.28 -21.04
N LEU A 29 -1.27 -36.73 -22.05
CA LEU A 29 -1.88 -35.40 -21.98
C LEU A 29 -2.99 -35.35 -20.92
N LEU A 30 -3.83 -36.39 -20.83
CA LEU A 30 -4.83 -36.52 -19.76
C LEU A 30 -4.19 -36.57 -18.38
N LEU A 31 -3.10 -37.34 -18.23
CA LEU A 31 -2.36 -37.42 -16.97
C LEU A 31 -1.76 -36.05 -16.59
N LEU A 32 -1.17 -35.33 -17.55
CA LEU A 32 -0.60 -34.00 -17.30
C LEU A 32 -1.68 -32.98 -16.92
N VAL A 33 -2.85 -33.00 -17.57
CA VAL A 33 -4.00 -32.15 -17.21
C VAL A 33 -4.55 -32.54 -15.83
N ALA A 34 -4.66 -33.84 -15.53
CA ALA A 34 -5.09 -34.32 -14.23
C ALA A 34 -4.10 -33.93 -13.12
N LEU A 35 -2.80 -34.02 -13.38
CA LEU A 35 -1.75 -33.57 -12.46
C LEU A 35 -1.75 -32.05 -12.32
N TRP A 36 -2.05 -31.28 -13.37
CA TRP A 36 -2.21 -29.84 -13.30
C TRP A 36 -3.42 -29.46 -12.44
N CYS A 37 -4.57 -30.11 -12.63
CA CYS A 37 -5.73 -29.95 -11.75
C CYS A 37 -5.43 -30.38 -10.31
N TYR A 38 -4.70 -31.48 -10.10
CA TYR A 38 -4.37 -31.99 -8.77
C TYR A 38 -3.31 -31.15 -8.04
N ARG A 39 -2.31 -30.61 -8.76
CA ARG A 39 -1.21 -29.82 -8.18
C ARG A 39 -1.48 -28.32 -8.11
N GLY A 40 -2.36 -27.76 -8.95
CA GLY A 40 -2.47 -26.29 -9.03
C GLY A 40 -3.59 -25.70 -9.88
N GLY A 41 -4.66 -26.42 -10.19
CA GLY A 41 -5.71 -25.91 -11.08
C GLY A 41 -7.00 -25.63 -10.33
N MET A 42 -7.43 -24.36 -10.30
CA MET A 42 -8.65 -23.80 -9.66
C MET A 42 -8.48 -23.14 -8.29
N GLN A 43 -7.25 -22.91 -7.81
CA GLN A 43 -7.04 -21.82 -6.84
C GLN A 43 -7.03 -20.47 -7.58
N GLY A 44 -8.13 -20.18 -8.28
CA GLY A 44 -8.58 -18.81 -8.48
C GLY A 44 -9.04 -18.26 -7.14
N LYS A 45 -8.14 -18.26 -6.15
CA LYS A 45 -8.27 -17.41 -4.98
C LYS A 45 -8.06 -16.04 -5.60
N VAL A 46 -9.19 -15.40 -5.95
CA VAL A 46 -9.23 -13.99 -6.28
C VAL A 46 -8.30 -13.38 -5.26
N ILE A 47 -7.18 -12.84 -5.72
CA ILE A 47 -6.35 -12.02 -4.87
C ILE A 47 -7.30 -10.86 -4.61
N ALA A 48 -8.10 -10.98 -3.55
CA ALA A 48 -8.62 -9.85 -2.85
C ALA A 48 -7.32 -9.16 -2.47
N ILE A 49 -6.87 -8.27 -3.37
CA ILE A 49 -6.35 -7.00 -2.93
C ILE A 49 -7.46 -6.58 -1.97
N ASP A 50 -7.29 -6.87 -0.68
CA ASP A 50 -7.89 -6.07 0.34
C ASP A 50 -7.56 -4.68 -0.16
N ARG A 51 -8.55 -4.02 -0.78
CA ARG A 51 -8.49 -2.58 -0.94
C ARG A 51 -8.32 -2.19 0.50
N ALA A 52 -7.09 -1.90 0.91
CA ALA A 52 -6.84 -1.09 2.09
C ALA A 52 -7.95 -0.05 2.02
N GLU A 53 -8.83 -0.04 3.03
CA GLU A 53 -9.98 0.87 3.09
C GLU A 53 -9.52 2.15 2.43
N PRO A 54 -10.18 2.64 1.35
CA PRO A 54 -9.67 3.77 0.60
C PRO A 54 -9.28 4.77 1.65
N LEU A 55 -7.96 4.96 1.83
CA LEU A 55 -7.43 5.92 2.77
C LEU A 55 -8.08 7.17 2.22
N GLN A 56 -9.17 7.59 2.86
CA GLN A 56 -9.80 8.83 2.57
C GLN A 56 -8.64 9.74 2.90
N ALA A 57 -7.93 10.17 1.86
CA ALA A 57 -6.98 11.23 1.96
C ALA A 57 -7.86 12.45 2.19
N GLU A 58 -8.48 12.51 3.37
CA GLU A 58 -8.77 13.74 4.05
C GLU A 58 -7.46 14.49 3.95
N PHE A 59 -7.50 15.59 3.20
CA PHE A 59 -6.37 16.48 3.03
C PHE A 59 -6.03 17.01 4.42
N LEU A 60 -5.21 16.25 5.13
CA LEU A 60 -4.75 16.54 6.47
C LEU A 60 -3.47 17.36 6.30
N VAL A 61 -3.53 18.61 6.73
CA VAL A 61 -2.42 19.55 6.66
C VAL A 61 -1.60 19.40 7.94
N ASP A 62 -0.29 19.20 7.78
CA ASP A 62 0.66 19.24 8.89
C ASP A 62 1.03 20.70 9.18
N VAL A 63 0.59 21.28 10.30
CA VAL A 63 0.89 22.68 10.62
C VAL A 63 2.40 22.95 10.76
N ASN A 64 3.17 21.96 11.20
CA ASN A 64 4.60 22.10 11.43
C ASN A 64 5.41 22.06 10.13
N ARG A 65 4.90 21.36 9.11
CA ARG A 65 5.59 21.20 7.81
C ARG A 65 4.98 22.00 6.67
N ALA A 66 3.70 22.30 6.75
CA ALA A 66 2.96 22.90 5.65
C ALA A 66 3.48 24.29 5.31
N GLU A 67 3.57 24.61 4.03
CA GLU A 67 3.90 25.96 3.58
C GLU A 67 2.66 26.86 3.53
N TRP A 68 2.88 28.17 3.38
CA TRP A 68 1.78 29.14 3.27
C TRP A 68 0.70 28.76 2.23
N PRO A 69 1.00 28.19 1.03
CA PRO A 69 -0.03 27.85 0.05
C PRO A 69 -0.90 26.68 0.50
N GLU A 70 -0.36 25.81 1.36
CA GLU A 70 -1.08 24.65 1.87
C GLU A 70 -1.99 25.05 3.03
N LEU A 71 -1.52 25.96 3.89
CA LEU A 71 -2.27 26.49 5.02
C LEU A 71 -3.50 27.31 4.57
N ILE A 72 -3.42 28.04 3.45
CA ILE A 72 -4.56 28.82 2.95
C ILE A 72 -5.71 27.98 2.39
N GLN A 73 -5.49 26.67 2.19
CA GLN A 73 -6.58 25.76 1.81
C GLN A 73 -7.52 25.47 2.98
N LEU A 74 -7.10 25.79 4.21
CA LEU A 74 -7.89 25.58 5.41
C LEU A 74 -9.02 26.62 5.55
N PRO A 75 -10.21 26.21 6.00
CA PRO A 75 -11.33 27.13 6.16
C PRO A 75 -11.01 28.20 7.21
N GLY A 76 -11.12 29.47 6.81
CA GLY A 76 -10.83 30.60 7.69
C GLY A 76 -9.34 30.98 7.80
N VAL A 77 -8.45 30.33 7.06
CA VAL A 77 -7.03 30.70 6.95
C VAL A 77 -6.80 31.44 5.64
N GLY A 78 -6.63 32.75 5.73
CA GLY A 78 -6.25 33.58 4.59
C GLY A 78 -4.73 33.66 4.38
N PRO A 79 -4.25 34.27 3.27
CA PRO A 79 -2.81 34.39 2.96
C PRO A 79 -2.00 35.03 4.09
N VAL A 80 -2.53 36.10 4.69
CA VAL A 80 -1.89 36.77 5.85
C VAL A 80 -1.75 35.84 7.06
N LEU A 81 -2.76 35.00 7.30
CA LEU A 81 -2.76 34.10 8.45
C LEU A 81 -1.83 32.91 8.21
N GLY A 82 -1.80 32.37 6.99
CA GLY A 82 -0.87 31.32 6.57
C GLY A 82 0.59 31.75 6.76
N GLU A 83 0.95 32.96 6.29
CA GLU A 83 2.28 33.52 6.51
C GLU A 83 2.63 33.70 7.99
N ARG A 84 1.68 34.17 8.81
CA ARG A 84 1.88 34.32 10.26
C ARG A 84 2.14 32.99 10.97
N ILE A 85 1.44 31.92 10.59
CA ILE A 85 1.68 30.58 11.15
C ILE A 85 3.11 30.14 10.83
N VAL A 86 3.56 30.35 9.58
CA VAL A 86 4.92 30.02 9.16
C VAL A 86 5.96 30.87 9.91
N ALA A 87 5.71 32.17 10.08
CA ALA A 87 6.59 33.06 10.84
C ALA A 87 6.66 32.66 12.32
N HIS A 88 5.50 32.37 12.94
CA HIS A 88 5.42 31.96 14.34
C HIS A 88 6.27 30.71 14.61
N ARG A 89 6.22 29.69 13.74
CA ARG A 89 7.06 28.48 13.91
C ARG A 89 8.55 28.73 13.70
N GLN A 90 8.91 29.71 12.87
CA GLN A 90 10.31 30.08 12.66
C GLN A 90 10.89 30.80 13.88
N GLU A 91 10.06 31.60 14.57
CA GLU A 91 10.46 32.38 15.74
C GLU A 91 10.39 31.57 17.05
N HIS A 92 9.33 30.77 17.23
CA HIS A 92 9.02 30.08 18.49
C HIS A 92 9.30 28.57 18.45
N GLY A 93 9.57 28.01 17.26
CA GLY A 93 9.72 26.58 17.04
C GLY A 93 8.41 25.87 16.68
N GLU A 94 8.48 24.54 16.56
CA GLU A 94 7.35 23.69 16.17
C GLU A 94 6.22 23.71 17.21
N PHE A 95 4.98 23.59 16.76
CA PHE A 95 3.83 23.43 17.63
C PHE A 95 3.83 22.04 18.28
N GLU A 96 3.74 22.00 19.61
CA GLU A 96 3.62 20.75 20.38
C GLU A 96 2.19 20.21 20.42
N SER A 97 1.19 21.08 20.20
CA SER A 97 -0.22 20.72 20.21
C SER A 97 -1.03 21.63 19.29
N LEU A 98 -2.21 21.17 18.86
CA LEU A 98 -3.12 21.98 18.04
C LEU A 98 -3.63 23.21 18.78
N GLN A 99 -3.74 23.15 20.12
CA GLN A 99 -4.08 24.33 20.93
C GLN A 99 -3.04 25.45 20.81
N GLY A 100 -1.77 25.10 20.56
CA GLY A 100 -0.70 26.07 20.36
C GLY A 100 -0.92 27.03 19.18
N LEU A 101 -1.75 26.65 18.20
CA LEU A 101 -2.11 27.57 17.10
C LEU A 101 -2.87 28.81 17.60
N THR A 102 -3.53 28.76 18.76
CA THR A 102 -4.22 29.95 19.32
C THR A 102 -3.26 31.05 19.79
N ALA A 103 -1.96 30.75 19.90
CA ALA A 103 -0.93 31.76 20.15
C ALA A 103 -0.67 32.66 18.93
N VAL A 104 -1.08 32.23 17.72
CA VAL A 104 -0.92 33.02 16.49
C VAL A 104 -2.01 34.08 16.40
N ASP A 105 -1.61 35.34 16.28
CA ASP A 105 -2.52 36.48 16.14
C ASP A 105 -3.46 36.33 14.92
N GLY A 106 -4.74 36.10 15.21
CA GLY A 106 -5.80 35.88 14.22
C GLY A 106 -6.40 34.48 14.24
N ILE A 107 -5.82 33.52 14.98
CA ILE A 107 -6.41 32.20 15.20
C ILE A 107 -7.17 32.19 16.53
N GLY A 108 -8.48 32.41 16.44
CA GLY A 108 -9.37 32.24 17.57
C GLY A 108 -9.82 30.77 17.76
N PRO A 109 -10.47 30.45 18.89
CA PRO A 109 -11.00 29.10 19.16
C PRO A 109 -11.98 28.65 18.07
N LYS A 110 -12.80 29.56 17.53
CA LYS A 110 -13.72 29.26 16.41
C LYS A 110 -12.99 28.82 15.14
N THR A 111 -11.88 29.50 14.81
CA THR A 111 -11.07 29.15 13.64
C THR A 111 -10.37 27.82 13.88
N LEU A 112 -9.82 27.61 15.08
CA LEU A 112 -9.17 26.36 15.45
C LEU A 112 -10.14 25.18 15.33
N ASP A 113 -11.36 25.29 15.83
CA ASP A 113 -12.36 24.23 15.74
C ASP A 113 -12.76 23.93 14.29
N ALA A 114 -12.80 24.95 13.43
CA ALA A 114 -13.11 24.78 12.00
C ALA A 114 -11.99 24.07 11.23
N ILE A 115 -10.72 24.32 11.58
CA ILE A 115 -9.57 23.72 10.88
C ILE A 115 -9.16 22.37 11.49
N ARG A 116 -9.43 22.11 12.77
CA ARG A 116 -9.08 20.89 13.50
C ARG A 116 -9.32 19.57 12.75
N PRO A 117 -10.47 19.34 12.08
CA PRO A 117 -10.69 18.08 11.35
C PRO A 117 -9.78 17.93 10.12
N TYR A 118 -9.17 19.00 9.62
CA TYR A 118 -8.27 19.01 8.48
C TYR A 118 -6.79 19.06 8.88
N LEU A 119 -6.48 18.96 10.17
CA LEU A 119 -5.10 19.00 10.66
C LEU A 119 -4.63 17.62 11.08
N ILE A 120 -3.37 17.30 10.76
CA ILE A 120 -2.73 16.10 11.30
C ILE A 120 -2.65 16.22 12.83
N PRO A 121 -3.16 15.24 13.60
CA PRO A 121 -2.99 15.22 15.05
C PRO A 121 -1.51 15.23 15.40
N ILE A 122 -1.07 16.19 16.20
CA ILE A 122 0.31 16.25 16.69
C ILE A 122 0.41 15.23 17.83
N PRO A 123 1.22 14.16 17.69
CA PRO A 123 1.40 13.19 18.76
C PRO A 123 2.12 13.88 19.92
N ASP A 124 1.59 13.67 21.13
CA ASP A 124 2.25 14.13 22.34
C ASP A 124 3.61 13.41 22.47
N ARG A 125 4.71 14.14 22.26
CA ARG A 125 6.07 13.57 22.38
C ARG A 125 6.32 13.01 23.77
N GLN A 126 5.62 13.47 24.79
CA GLN A 126 5.74 12.95 26.16
C GLN A 126 5.17 11.52 26.24
N ALA A 127 4.09 11.22 25.50
CA ALA A 127 3.54 9.87 25.40
C ALA A 127 4.52 8.91 24.69
N VAL A 128 5.20 9.38 23.64
CA VAL A 128 6.22 8.59 22.92
C VAL A 128 7.44 8.32 23.80
N ALA A 129 7.89 9.32 24.57
CA ALA A 129 9.03 9.19 25.47
C ALA A 129 8.77 8.21 26.64
N GLN A 130 7.55 8.16 27.17
CA GLN A 130 7.20 7.25 28.28
C GLN A 130 7.07 5.77 27.85
N GLY A 131 6.73 5.50 26.59
CA GLY A 131 6.68 4.14 26.03
C GLY A 131 8.05 3.48 25.86
N GLY A 132 9.11 4.26 25.62
CA GLY A 132 10.49 3.74 25.50
C GLY A 132 11.12 3.41 26.85
N SER A 133 10.88 4.24 27.87
CA SER A 133 11.46 4.05 29.21
C SER A 133 10.91 2.82 29.94
N SER A 134 9.65 2.44 29.68
CA SER A 134 9.02 1.25 30.27
C SER A 134 9.49 -0.08 29.65
N LEU A 135 9.89 -0.08 28.37
CA LEU A 135 10.49 -1.24 27.71
C LEU A 135 11.92 -1.52 28.18
N GLU A 136 12.70 -0.48 28.47
CA GLU A 136 14.09 -0.62 28.95
C GLU A 136 14.16 -1.10 30.41
N ALA A 137 13.22 -0.67 31.27
CA ALA A 137 13.13 -1.14 32.66
C ALA A 137 12.70 -2.61 32.79
N ALA A 138 11.92 -3.15 31.84
CA ALA A 138 11.44 -4.54 31.89
C ALA A 138 12.51 -5.57 31.46
N THR A 139 13.47 -5.20 30.60
CA THR A 139 14.53 -6.12 30.16
C THR A 139 15.67 -6.26 31.17
N THR A 140 15.95 -5.25 31.99
CA THR A 140 17.03 -5.32 33.01
C THR A 140 16.70 -6.19 34.23
N ASN A 141 15.44 -6.59 34.45
CA ASN A 141 15.03 -7.36 35.62
C ASN A 141 14.95 -8.89 35.39
N ASN A 142 15.39 -9.38 34.23
CA ASN A 142 15.40 -10.83 33.92
C ASN A 142 16.82 -11.31 33.54
N LYS A 143 17.81 -10.94 34.36
CA LYS A 143 19.16 -11.49 34.29
C LYS A 143 19.77 -11.58 35.68
N GLY A 144 19.18 -12.42 36.51
CA GLY A 144 19.69 -12.67 37.85
C GLY A 144 18.68 -13.38 38.72
N SER A 145 18.46 -14.67 38.47
CA SER A 145 18.19 -15.64 39.52
C SER A 145 18.45 -17.06 39.04
#